data_AF-A0A434QTW8-F1
#
_entry.id   AF-A0A434QTW8-F1
#
_cell.length_a   1.000
_cell.length_b   1.000
_cell.length_c   1.000
_cell.angle_alpha   90.00
_cell.angle_beta   90.00
_cell.angle_gamma   90.00
#
_symmetry.space_group_name_H-M   'P 1'
#
loop_
_entity.id
_entity.type
_entity.pdbx_description
1 polymer ?
#
loop_
_entity_poly.entity_id
_entity_poly.type
_entity_poly.pdbx_seq_one_letter_code
_entity_poly.pdbx_strand_id
1 'polypeptide(L)'
;MKRVLPLVFILAFSAPAVAQTVDSQGAKQLSDNLARYFGKQAFEKGVLKVSVEGDAYKIAVDVKALVSALPEQKPFKIDLAPYALMVKPRSDGFWDVTSDFSHTMSFEFNGPEGPQSMQVSVKDGKGSAVYDPNLAAFTSGASSMAGMTMTSR
;
A
#
# COMPACT_ATOMS: atom_id res chain seq x y z
N MET A 1 4.94 -26.75 11.30
CA MET A 1 4.97 -25.84 10.13
C MET A 1 4.70 -24.42 10.61
N LYS A 2 5.75 -23.62 10.83
CA LYS A 2 5.63 -22.20 11.22
C LYS A 2 5.95 -21.37 9.97
N ARG A 3 4.94 -20.96 9.22
CA ARG A 3 5.06 -19.91 8.21
C ARG A 3 4.38 -18.68 8.78
N VAL A 4 5.11 -17.95 9.60
CA VAL A 4 4.79 -16.54 9.86
C VAL A 4 5.19 -15.87 8.55
N LEU A 5 4.20 -15.57 7.71
CA LEU A 5 4.41 -14.83 6.47
C LEU A 5 4.61 -13.37 6.89
N PRO A 6 5.83 -12.78 6.84
CA PRO A 6 5.91 -11.35 6.97
C PRO A 6 5.23 -10.78 5.72
N LEU A 7 4.23 -9.94 5.93
CA LEU A 7 3.61 -9.07 4.92
C LEU A 7 4.68 -8.08 4.41
N VAL A 8 5.68 -8.59 3.70
CA VAL A 8 6.61 -7.78 2.93
C VAL A 8 5.89 -7.53 1.60
N PHE A 9 5.22 -6.39 1.50
CA PHE A 9 4.83 -5.85 0.20
C PHE A 9 6.12 -5.52 -0.55
N ILE A 10 6.64 -6.48 -1.31
CA ILE A 10 7.71 -6.24 -2.26
C ILE A 10 7.09 -5.41 -3.39
N LEU A 11 7.20 -4.09 -3.27
CA LEU A 11 7.04 -3.22 -4.43
C LEU A 11 8.17 -3.59 -5.39
N ALA A 12 7.80 -3.95 -6.61
CA ALA A 12 8.76 -4.35 -7.62
C ALA A 12 8.74 -3.36 -8.78
N PHE A 13 9.51 -2.28 -8.64
CA PHE A 13 9.74 -1.33 -9.71
C PHE A 13 10.80 -1.94 -10.63
N SER A 14 10.40 -2.60 -11.71
CA SER A 14 11.31 -3.36 -12.58
C SER A 14 12.03 -2.51 -13.65
N ALA A 15 11.96 -1.19 -13.57
CA ALA A 15 12.63 -0.29 -14.51
C ALA A 15 13.57 0.67 -13.75
N PRO A 16 14.84 0.83 -14.19
CA PRO A 16 15.71 1.87 -13.69
C PRO A 16 15.02 3.23 -13.82
N ALA A 17 15.05 4.05 -12.76
CA ALA A 17 14.39 5.37 -12.72
C ALA A 17 15.01 6.44 -13.64
N VAL A 18 15.95 6.05 -14.52
CA VAL A 18 16.85 6.95 -15.23
C VAL A 18 16.05 7.89 -16.13
N ALA A 19 15.94 9.15 -15.70
CA ALA A 19 15.33 10.26 -16.42
C ALA A 19 13.88 10.04 -16.90
N GLN A 20 13.08 9.23 -16.19
CA GLN A 20 11.65 9.19 -16.45
C GLN A 20 11.03 10.52 -16.04
N THR A 21 10.62 11.31 -17.04
CA THR A 21 9.69 12.41 -16.83
C THR A 21 8.45 11.85 -16.13
N VAL A 22 8.05 12.49 -15.03
CA VAL A 22 6.82 12.10 -14.34
C VAL A 22 5.64 12.55 -15.18
N ASP A 23 5.10 11.60 -15.95
CA ASP A 23 4.05 11.86 -16.94
C ASP A 23 3.09 10.67 -17.09
N SER A 24 2.06 10.85 -17.91
CA SER A 24 1.02 9.83 -18.12
C SER A 24 1.57 8.53 -18.73
N GLN A 25 2.64 8.60 -19.52
CA GLN A 25 3.26 7.41 -20.11
C GLN A 25 4.03 6.62 -19.04
N GLY A 26 4.79 7.29 -18.20
CA GLY A 26 5.48 6.66 -17.07
C GLY A 26 4.51 6.09 -16.03
N ALA A 27 3.40 6.77 -15.76
CA ALA A 27 2.34 6.26 -14.89
C ALA A 27 1.72 4.95 -15.45
N LYS A 28 1.54 4.87 -16.77
CA LYS A 28 1.07 3.66 -17.44
C LYS A 28 2.10 2.53 -17.34
N GLN A 29 3.37 2.81 -17.63
CA GLN A 29 4.44 1.82 -17.50
C GLN A 29 4.55 1.27 -16.07
N LEU A 30 4.43 2.16 -15.07
CA LEU A 30 4.42 1.77 -13.66
C LEU A 30 3.22 0.87 -13.33
N SER A 31 2.02 1.23 -13.82
CA SER A 31 0.83 0.38 -13.67
C SER A 31 1.04 -1.00 -14.28
N ASP A 32 1.57 -1.07 -15.51
CA ASP A 32 1.82 -2.32 -16.23
C ASP A 32 2.84 -3.20 -15.50
N ASN A 33 3.87 -2.59 -14.90
CA ASN A 33 4.86 -3.31 -14.08
C ASN A 33 4.23 -3.85 -12.79
N LEU A 34 3.49 -3.02 -12.05
CA LEU A 34 2.79 -3.45 -10.83
C LEU A 34 1.74 -4.54 -11.11
N ALA A 35 1.06 -4.48 -12.26
CA ALA A 35 0.10 -5.49 -12.68
C ALA A 35 0.72 -6.89 -12.87
N ARG A 36 2.04 -7.00 -13.08
CA ARG A 36 2.74 -8.29 -13.12
C ARG A 36 2.81 -8.96 -11.75
N TYR A 37 2.76 -8.18 -10.67
CA TYR A 37 2.85 -8.67 -9.29
C TYR A 37 1.48 -8.78 -8.62
N PHE A 38 0.63 -7.77 -8.80
CA PHE A 38 -0.69 -7.70 -8.18
C PHE A 38 -1.82 -8.25 -9.07
N GLY A 39 -1.51 -8.57 -10.32
CA GLY A 39 -2.48 -8.99 -11.33
C GLY A 39 -3.23 -7.80 -11.95
N LYS A 40 -3.58 -7.93 -13.23
CA LYS A 40 -4.35 -6.89 -13.96
C LYS A 40 -5.72 -6.62 -13.34
N GLN A 41 -6.34 -7.66 -12.76
CA GLN A 41 -7.63 -7.55 -12.09
C GLN A 41 -7.64 -6.54 -10.94
N ALA A 42 -6.51 -6.31 -10.26
CA ALA A 42 -6.42 -5.30 -9.21
C ALA A 42 -6.64 -3.89 -9.76
N PHE A 43 -6.13 -3.60 -10.97
CA PHE A 43 -6.33 -2.32 -11.64
C PHE A 43 -7.72 -2.21 -12.27
N GLU A 44 -8.19 -3.28 -12.93
CA GLU A 44 -9.52 -3.32 -13.56
C GLU A 44 -10.66 -3.16 -12.55
N LYS A 45 -10.51 -3.72 -11.34
CA LYS A 45 -11.48 -3.59 -10.24
C LYS A 45 -11.30 -2.30 -9.43
N GLY A 46 -10.34 -1.45 -9.78
CA GLY A 46 -10.07 -0.19 -9.09
C GLY A 46 -9.36 -0.32 -7.73
N VAL A 47 -8.85 -1.51 -7.38
CA VAL A 47 -8.09 -1.74 -6.14
C VAL A 47 -6.78 -0.95 -6.15
N LEU A 48 -6.08 -0.92 -7.30
CA LEU A 48 -4.86 -0.15 -7.49
C LEU A 48 -5.05 0.87 -8.59
N LYS A 49 -4.53 2.08 -8.37
CA LYS A 49 -4.47 3.14 -9.37
C LYS A 49 -3.13 3.85 -9.30
N VAL A 50 -2.51 4.06 -10.46
CA VAL A 50 -1.36 4.95 -10.60
C VAL A 50 -1.79 6.22 -11.33
N SER A 51 -1.40 7.37 -10.79
CA SER A 51 -1.59 8.67 -11.44
C SER A 51 -0.39 9.59 -11.23
N VAL A 52 -0.24 10.60 -12.08
CA VAL A 52 0.73 11.67 -11.87
C VAL A 52 0.19 12.64 -10.82
N GLU A 53 1.02 12.98 -9.83
CA GLU A 53 0.71 14.00 -8.82
C GLU A 53 1.95 14.85 -8.57
N GLY A 54 2.01 16.02 -9.20
CA GLY A 54 3.18 16.89 -9.19
C GLY A 54 4.37 16.25 -9.90
N ASP A 55 5.50 16.14 -9.20
CA ASP A 55 6.74 15.53 -9.67
C ASP A 55 6.94 14.09 -9.17
N ALA A 56 5.86 13.43 -8.75
CA ALA A 56 5.85 12.04 -8.32
C ALA A 56 4.64 11.28 -8.92
N TYR A 57 4.70 9.96 -8.91
CA TYR A 57 3.54 9.13 -9.16
C TYR A 57 2.87 8.79 -7.84
N LYS A 58 1.55 8.87 -7.83
CA LYS A 58 0.72 8.39 -6.74
C LYS A 58 0.24 6.98 -7.04
N ILE A 59 0.57 6.04 -6.16
CA ILE A 59 0.00 4.70 -6.15
C ILE A 59 -1.07 4.68 -5.06
N ALA A 60 -2.34 4.76 -5.46
CA ALA A 60 -3.48 4.69 -4.56
C ALA A 60 -3.99 3.25 -4.43
N VAL A 61 -4.35 2.87 -3.20
CA VAL A 61 -4.98 1.61 -2.86
C VAL A 61 -6.40 1.88 -2.38
N ASP A 62 -7.40 1.39 -3.12
CA ASP A 62 -8.79 1.42 -2.68
C ASP A 62 -9.10 0.16 -1.86
N VAL A 63 -9.17 0.35 -0.55
CA VAL A 63 -9.41 -0.73 0.40
C VAL A 63 -10.84 -1.25 0.33
N LYS A 64 -11.81 -0.41 -0.05
CA LYS A 64 -13.20 -0.86 -0.24
C LYS A 64 -13.27 -1.81 -1.43
N ALA A 65 -12.65 -1.43 -2.56
CA ALA A 65 -12.54 -2.29 -3.72
C ALA A 65 -11.78 -3.59 -3.41
N LEU A 66 -10.71 -3.53 -2.60
CA LEU A 66 -9.98 -4.70 -2.15
C LEU A 66 -10.87 -5.65 -1.35
N VAL A 67 -11.59 -5.14 -0.36
CA VAL A 67 -12.50 -5.94 0.48
C VAL A 67 -13.62 -6.55 -0.35
N SER A 68 -14.23 -5.80 -1.27
CA SER A 68 -15.25 -6.32 -2.20
C SER A 68 -14.72 -7.38 -3.16
N ALA A 69 -13.41 -7.45 -3.39
CA ALA A 69 -12.79 -8.46 -4.24
C ALA A 69 -12.44 -9.77 -3.48
N LEU A 70 -12.49 -9.78 -2.15
CA LEU A 70 -12.25 -10.98 -1.35
C LEU A 70 -13.49 -11.90 -1.37
N PRO A 71 -13.32 -13.24 -1.35
CA PRO A 71 -14.44 -14.17 -1.20
C PRO A 71 -15.23 -13.85 0.07
N GLU A 72 -16.57 -14.00 0.05
CA GLU A 72 -17.42 -13.75 1.21
C GLU A 72 -16.90 -14.49 2.46
N GLN A 73 -16.25 -13.76 3.35
CA GLN A 73 -15.70 -14.27 4.59
C GLN A 73 -16.04 -13.28 5.71
N LYS A 74 -17.15 -13.55 6.45
CA LYS A 74 -17.45 -13.07 7.83
C LYS A 74 -17.48 -11.53 8.03
N PRO A 75 -18.02 -10.98 9.16
CA PRO A 75 -18.36 -9.55 9.24
C PRO A 75 -17.14 -8.66 9.48
N PHE A 76 -16.24 -8.55 8.51
CA PHE A 76 -15.15 -7.57 8.57
C PHE A 76 -15.66 -6.20 8.11
N LYS A 77 -15.88 -5.28 9.03
CA LYS A 77 -16.12 -3.86 8.70
C LYS A 77 -14.80 -3.09 8.69
N ILE A 78 -14.08 -3.17 7.58
CA ILE A 78 -12.84 -2.40 7.38
C ILE A 78 -13.20 -0.98 6.91
N ASP A 79 -12.92 0.02 7.74
CA ASP A 79 -13.10 1.44 7.42
C ASP A 79 -11.74 2.15 7.27
N LEU A 80 -10.96 1.75 6.27
CA LEU A 80 -9.67 2.38 6.00
C LEU A 80 -9.86 3.63 5.15
N ALA A 81 -9.23 4.73 5.55
CA ALA A 81 -9.05 5.85 4.63
C ALA A 81 -8.23 5.39 3.41
N PRO A 82 -8.43 5.98 2.23
CA PRO A 82 -7.63 5.67 1.04
C PRO A 82 -6.14 5.79 1.37
N TYR A 83 -5.41 4.71 1.15
CA TYR A 83 -3.96 4.69 1.34
C TYR A 83 -3.27 5.03 0.04
N ALA A 84 -2.23 5.85 0.10
CA ALA A 84 -1.46 6.21 -1.07
C ALA A 84 0.04 6.23 -0.77
N LEU A 85 0.81 5.78 -1.75
CA LEU A 85 2.25 5.98 -1.81
C LEU A 85 2.54 7.06 -2.85
N MET A 86 3.45 7.97 -2.53
CA MET A 86 4.08 8.84 -3.51
C MET A 86 5.43 8.26 -3.86
N VAL A 87 5.68 8.05 -5.14
CA VAL A 87 6.90 7.42 -5.63
C VAL A 87 7.54 8.30 -6.68
N LYS A 88 8.77 8.72 -6.42
CA LYS A 88 9.48 9.68 -7.24
C LYS A 88 10.76 9.04 -7.79
N PRO A 89 10.96 9.04 -9.12
CA PRO A 89 12.20 8.57 -9.70
C PRO A 89 13.36 9.49 -9.33
N ARG A 90 14.51 8.91 -9.02
CA ARG A 90 15.75 9.64 -8.72
C ARG A 90 16.72 9.57 -9.89
N SER A 91 17.63 10.53 -9.97
CA SER A 91 18.68 10.57 -10.99
C SER A 91 19.68 9.42 -10.90
N ASP A 92 19.83 8.80 -9.73
CA ASP A 92 20.69 7.64 -9.48
C ASP A 92 20.03 6.30 -9.86
N GLY A 93 18.81 6.33 -10.41
CA GLY A 93 18.09 5.13 -10.84
C GLY A 93 17.25 4.49 -9.73
N PHE A 94 17.30 5.01 -8.50
CA PHE A 94 16.46 4.56 -7.38
C PHE A 94 15.12 5.33 -7.34
N TRP A 95 14.26 4.96 -6.40
CA TRP A 95 12.97 5.60 -6.18
C TRP A 95 12.86 6.08 -4.74
N ASP A 96 12.52 7.36 -4.53
CA ASP A 96 12.03 7.81 -3.24
C ASP A 96 10.57 7.38 -3.10
N VAL A 97 10.23 6.77 -1.96
CA VAL A 97 8.89 6.31 -1.64
C VAL A 97 8.46 6.97 -0.34
N THR A 98 7.35 7.71 -0.36
CA THR A 98 6.78 8.32 0.83
C THR A 98 5.33 7.92 1.02
N SER A 99 4.89 7.89 2.27
CA SER A 99 3.50 7.63 2.63
C SER A 99 3.09 8.45 3.84
N ASP A 100 1.86 8.93 3.80
CA ASP A 100 1.16 9.43 4.98
C ASP A 100 0.03 8.45 5.27
N PHE A 101 -0.11 8.04 6.53
CA PHE A 101 -1.10 7.07 6.94
C PHE A 101 -1.73 7.44 8.29
N SER A 102 -3.04 7.70 8.24
CA SER A 102 -3.87 7.80 9.44
C SER A 102 -5.13 7.00 9.17
N HIS A 103 -5.29 5.88 9.88
CA HIS A 103 -6.34 4.91 9.59
C HIS A 103 -6.94 4.40 10.88
N THR A 104 -8.23 4.09 10.83
CA THR A 104 -8.89 3.27 11.84
C THR A 104 -9.33 1.97 11.18
N MET A 105 -9.08 0.84 11.82
CA MET A 105 -9.54 -0.46 11.37
C MET A 105 -10.45 -1.02 12.46
N SER A 106 -11.63 -1.45 12.07
CA SER A 106 -12.54 -2.18 12.95
C SER A 106 -12.70 -3.61 12.44
N PHE A 107 -12.78 -4.57 13.35
CA PHE A 107 -12.97 -5.98 13.05
C PHE A 107 -14.08 -6.48 13.95
N GLU A 108 -15.09 -7.12 13.36
CA GLU A 108 -16.11 -7.87 14.09
C GLU A 108 -15.95 -9.35 13.74
N PHE A 109 -15.98 -10.21 14.76
CA PHE A 109 -15.84 -11.65 14.56
C PHE A 109 -16.59 -12.41 15.64
N ASN A 110 -17.01 -13.63 15.32
CA ASN A 110 -17.63 -14.53 16.31
C ASN A 110 -16.53 -15.33 17.01
N GLY A 111 -16.30 -15.03 18.29
CA GLY A 111 -15.40 -15.76 19.17
C GLY A 111 -16.11 -16.87 19.96
N PRO A 112 -15.36 -17.62 20.79
CA PRO A 112 -15.92 -18.70 21.62
C PRO A 112 -17.03 -18.24 22.58
N GLU A 113 -17.02 -16.96 22.96
CA GLU A 113 -17.94 -16.35 23.93
C GLU A 113 -19.07 -15.53 23.26
N GLY A 114 -19.13 -15.51 21.92
CA GLY A 114 -20.12 -14.74 21.15
C GLY A 114 -19.48 -13.68 20.24
N PRO A 115 -20.27 -12.70 19.75
CA PRO A 115 -19.75 -11.61 18.92
C PRO A 115 -18.72 -10.77 19.69
N GLN A 116 -17.55 -10.58 19.09
CA GLN A 116 -16.44 -9.76 19.61
C GLN A 116 -16.06 -8.70 18.60
N SER A 117 -15.51 -7.59 19.10
CA SER A 117 -15.05 -6.48 18.27
C SER A 117 -13.66 -5.98 18.68
N MET A 118 -12.88 -5.57 17.70
CA MET A 118 -11.58 -4.94 17.90
C MET A 118 -11.48 -3.72 17.00
N GLN A 119 -10.96 -2.63 17.52
CA GLN A 119 -10.65 -1.42 16.76
C GLN A 119 -9.20 -1.01 17.01
N VAL A 120 -8.49 -0.70 15.93
CA VAL A 120 -7.11 -0.19 15.94
C VAL A 120 -7.09 1.13 15.20
N SER A 121 -6.54 2.18 15.81
CA SER A 121 -6.38 3.49 15.19
C SER A 121 -4.92 3.92 15.20
N VAL A 122 -4.41 4.40 14.07
CA VAL A 122 -3.09 5.00 13.91
C VAL A 122 -3.25 6.47 13.58
N LYS A 123 -2.51 7.32 14.30
CA LYS A 123 -2.56 8.78 14.14
C LYS A 123 -1.22 9.32 13.62
N ASP A 124 -1.30 10.17 12.61
CA ASP A 124 -0.20 10.93 12.00
C ASP A 124 1.01 10.05 11.64
N GLY A 125 0.73 8.88 11.07
CA GLY A 125 1.76 7.99 10.53
C GLY A 125 2.40 8.56 9.28
N LYS A 126 3.72 8.47 9.18
CA LYS A 126 4.52 8.89 8.03
C LYS A 126 5.61 7.87 7.75
N GLY A 127 5.90 7.65 6.47
CA GLY A 127 6.97 6.77 6.00
C GLY A 127 7.77 7.42 4.89
N SER A 128 9.07 7.15 4.88
CA SER A 128 9.97 7.50 3.78
C SER A 128 10.97 6.36 3.57
N ALA A 129 11.20 5.95 2.33
CA ALA A 129 12.14 4.90 1.99
C ALA A 129 12.78 5.16 0.63
N VAL A 130 13.92 4.51 0.39
CA VAL A 130 14.57 4.49 -0.93
C VAL A 130 14.54 3.07 -1.45
N TYR A 131 14.05 2.91 -2.68
CA TYR A 131 13.90 1.62 -3.34
C TYR A 131 14.88 1.48 -4.51
N ASP A 132 15.56 0.34 -4.59
CA ASP A 132 16.45 -0.03 -5.69
C ASP A 132 15.78 -1.06 -6.61
N PRO A 133 15.41 -0.67 -7.85
CA PRO A 133 14.92 -1.56 -8.91
C PRO A 133 15.77 -2.79 -9.20
N ASN A 134 17.09 -2.65 -9.14
CA ASN A 134 18.01 -3.71 -9.53
C ASN A 134 18.10 -4.83 -8.49
N LEU A 135 17.92 -4.47 -7.22
CA LEU A 135 17.87 -5.41 -6.09
C LEU A 135 16.45 -5.87 -5.75
N ALA A 136 15.46 -5.23 -6.36
CA ALA A 136 14.07 -5.33 -6.01
C ALA A 136 13.79 -5.10 -4.51
N ALA A 137 14.53 -4.19 -3.87
CA ALA A 137 14.56 -4.04 -2.42
C ALA A 137 14.65 -2.58 -1.96
N PHE A 138 14.18 -2.30 -0.74
CA PHE A 138 14.44 -1.02 -0.08
C PHE A 138 15.86 -1.00 0.48
N THR A 139 16.61 0.06 0.17
CA THR A 139 17.99 0.27 0.63
C THR A 139 18.06 1.09 1.90
N SER A 140 17.02 1.89 2.18
CA SER A 140 16.84 2.60 3.44
C SER A 140 15.35 2.86 3.69
N GLY A 141 15.00 3.10 4.96
CA GLY A 141 13.63 3.40 5.36
C GLY A 141 13.55 3.98 6.76
N ALA A 142 12.62 4.91 6.96
CA ALA A 142 12.25 5.48 8.23
C ALA A 142 10.73 5.63 8.30
N SER A 143 10.17 5.50 9.50
CA SER A 143 8.76 5.76 9.74
C SER A 143 8.55 6.36 11.13
N SER A 144 7.46 7.11 11.28
CA SER A 144 7.04 7.72 12.54
C SER A 144 5.53 7.68 12.65
N MET A 145 5.00 7.72 13.87
CA MET A 145 3.58 7.95 14.13
C MET A 145 3.42 8.76 15.42
N ALA A 146 2.37 9.58 15.51
CA ALA A 146 2.06 10.31 16.74
C ALA A 146 1.42 9.40 17.80
N GLY A 147 0.71 8.36 17.40
CA GLY A 147 0.15 7.40 18.33
C GLY A 147 -0.61 6.25 17.68
N MET A 148 -0.82 5.20 18.48
CA MET A 148 -1.66 4.06 18.13
C MET A 148 -2.57 3.74 19.32
N THR A 149 -3.86 3.52 19.05
CA THR A 149 -4.85 3.11 20.04
C THR A 149 -5.46 1.78 19.62
N MET A 150 -5.63 0.86 20.57
CA MET A 150 -6.38 -0.38 20.38
C MET A 150 -7.49 -0.47 21.42
N THR A 151 -8.70 -0.78 20.98
CA THR A 151 -9.84 -1.08 21.85
C THR A 151 -10.46 -2.41 21.45
N SER A 152 -10.91 -3.18 22.44
CA SER A 152 -11.61 -4.46 22.23
C SER A 152 -12.83 -4.54 23.12
N ARG A 153 -13.90 -5.16 22.63
CA ARG A 153 -15.12 -5.47 23.39
C ARG A 153 -15.59 -6.87 23.08
#